data_AF-A0A9X8CYM2-F1
#
_entry.id   AF-A0A9X8CYM2-F1
#
_cell.length_a   1.000
_cell.length_b   1.000
_cell.length_c   1.000
_cell.angle_alpha   90.00
_cell.angle_beta   90.00
_cell.angle_gamma   90.00
#
_symmetry.space_group_name_H-M   'P 1'
#
loop_
_entity.id
_entity.type
_entity.pdbx_description
1 polymer ?
#
loop_
_entity_poly.entity_id
_entity_poly.type
_entity_poly.pdbx_seq_one_letter_code
_entity_poly.pdbx_strand_id
1 'polypeptide(L)'
;MTEPTPYEGRLIAQPDDRVTVLKALLLGVQHVMAMDVYVVPFIIASALALSQADSASLIQSTFLAAGIATIIQTAWCMRMPVAQGPSYIPLGAIIAVALAGGAGLSGMGAVYGALIPGALLVIALGALGWFHRLIRWLVPPIVGGSIILVVGLSLLPIALTANVFAVHGNSTINLNIALAALSATAGMGAYAASKAGVIRLTEALAAELADDGINVNAVLPSIIDTPQNRRDMPDADTRNWVRAPDLARVVLFFLGPDSAAVTGAALPVTQGPRA
;
A
#
# COMPACT_ATOMS: atom_id res chain seq x y z
N MET A 1 42.20 16.94 10.06
CA MET A 1 42.10 15.48 10.18
C MET A 1 40.72 15.19 10.71
N THR A 2 39.77 14.91 9.82
CA THR A 2 38.38 14.61 10.17
C THR A 2 38.29 13.14 10.57
N GLU A 3 37.81 12.86 11.78
CA GLU A 3 37.55 11.49 12.24
C GLU A 3 36.55 10.78 11.31
N PRO A 4 36.72 9.47 11.05
CA PRO A 4 35.76 8.69 10.28
C PRO A 4 34.53 8.39 11.15
N THR A 5 33.34 8.67 10.62
CA THR A 5 32.05 8.37 11.26
C THR A 5 31.83 6.84 11.41
N PRO A 6 31.25 6.31 12.51
CA PRO A 6 31.29 4.88 12.85
C PRO A 6 30.32 3.97 12.06
N TYR A 7 29.71 4.44 10.98
CA TYR A 7 28.72 3.68 10.18
C TYR A 7 29.21 3.41 8.75
N GLU A 8 30.43 2.93 8.57
CA GLU A 8 30.79 2.22 7.34
C GLU A 8 30.28 0.78 7.41
N GLY A 9 28.99 0.59 7.16
CA GLY A 9 28.43 -0.73 6.88
C GLY A 9 29.03 -1.27 5.59
N ARG A 10 30.16 -1.98 5.68
CA ARG A 10 30.76 -2.66 4.54
C ARG A 10 29.76 -3.71 4.01
N LEU A 11 29.20 -3.45 2.83
CA LEU A 11 28.27 -4.36 2.16
C LEU A 11 28.86 -5.78 2.09
N ILE A 12 28.09 -6.79 2.52
CA ILE A 12 28.51 -8.20 2.56
C ILE A 12 28.67 -8.76 1.13
N ALA A 13 27.93 -8.23 0.17
CA ALA A 13 28.04 -8.53 -1.25
C ALA A 13 27.67 -7.29 -2.09
N GLN A 14 28.46 -7.00 -3.11
CA GLN A 14 28.22 -5.95 -4.11
C GLN A 14 27.42 -6.50 -5.31
N PRO A 15 26.78 -5.64 -6.12
CA PRO A 15 26.02 -6.08 -7.30
C PRO A 15 26.80 -6.92 -8.31
N ASP A 16 28.10 -6.64 -8.46
CA ASP A 16 28.99 -7.33 -9.39
C ASP A 16 29.76 -8.50 -8.75
N ASP A 17 29.53 -8.77 -7.45
CA ASP A 17 30.22 -9.85 -6.75
C ASP A 17 29.77 -11.21 -7.30
N ARG A 18 30.76 -12.01 -7.71
CA ARG A 18 30.50 -13.35 -8.21
C ARG A 18 30.17 -14.29 -7.06
N VAL A 19 28.95 -14.81 -7.06
CA VAL A 19 28.52 -15.91 -6.18
C VAL A 19 28.64 -17.25 -6.89
N THR A 20 28.80 -18.32 -6.13
CA THR A 20 28.76 -19.69 -6.68
C THR A 20 27.38 -19.98 -7.27
N VAL A 21 27.33 -20.82 -8.32
CA VAL A 21 26.08 -21.17 -9.01
C VAL A 21 25.02 -21.70 -8.04
N LEU A 22 25.42 -22.54 -7.08
CA LEU A 22 24.50 -23.05 -6.07
C LEU A 22 23.91 -21.94 -5.20
N LYS A 23 24.74 -21.00 -4.73
CA LYS A 23 24.29 -19.86 -3.92
C LYS A 23 23.38 -18.94 -4.74
N ALA A 24 23.70 -18.70 -6.00
CA ALA A 24 22.87 -17.94 -6.93
C ALA A 24 21.49 -18.59 -7.12
N LEU A 25 21.45 -19.91 -7.30
CA LEU A 25 20.22 -20.66 -7.48
C LEU A 25 19.34 -20.62 -6.22
N LEU A 26 19.93 -20.86 -5.04
CA LEU A 26 19.20 -20.80 -3.77
C LEU A 26 18.65 -19.40 -3.48
N LEU A 27 19.47 -18.35 -3.66
CA LEU A 27 19.03 -16.97 -3.49
C LEU A 27 17.98 -16.58 -4.54
N GLY A 28 18.08 -17.10 -5.76
CA GLY A 28 17.11 -16.90 -6.83
C GLY A 28 15.75 -17.51 -6.47
N VAL A 29 15.73 -18.76 -5.97
CA VAL A 29 14.50 -19.39 -5.47
C VAL A 29 13.91 -18.58 -4.32
N GLN A 30 14.73 -18.13 -3.37
CA GLN A 30 14.27 -17.26 -2.28
C GLN A 30 13.63 -15.97 -2.80
N HIS A 31 14.22 -15.32 -3.81
CA HIS A 31 13.64 -14.11 -4.41
C HIS A 31 12.31 -14.38 -5.10
N VAL A 32 12.21 -15.45 -5.89
CA VAL A 32 10.96 -15.81 -6.58
C VAL A 32 9.85 -16.09 -5.56
N MET A 33 10.17 -16.82 -4.48
CA MET A 33 9.22 -17.12 -3.41
C MET A 33 8.82 -15.87 -2.62
N ALA A 34 9.74 -14.94 -2.37
CA ALA A 34 9.46 -13.70 -1.63
C ALA A 34 8.65 -12.67 -2.43
N MET A 35 8.65 -12.79 -3.75
CA MET A 35 8.07 -11.81 -4.65
C MET A 35 6.58 -12.03 -4.93
N ASP A 36 6.05 -13.21 -4.59
CA ASP A 36 4.61 -13.54 -4.70
C ASP A 36 3.99 -13.21 -6.08
N VAL A 37 4.75 -13.48 -7.15
CA VAL A 37 4.38 -13.16 -8.56
C VAL A 37 3.00 -13.68 -8.96
N TYR A 38 2.53 -14.75 -8.32
CA TYR A 38 1.25 -15.39 -8.61
C TYR A 38 0.02 -14.65 -8.06
N VAL A 39 0.17 -13.75 -7.09
CA VAL A 39 -0.98 -13.16 -6.38
C VAL A 39 -1.81 -12.27 -7.30
N VAL A 40 -1.18 -11.35 -8.04
CA VAL A 40 -1.88 -10.46 -8.98
C VAL A 40 -2.66 -11.22 -10.07
N PRO A 41 -2.06 -12.15 -10.84
CA PRO A 41 -2.82 -12.89 -11.85
C PRO A 41 -3.93 -13.76 -11.24
N PHE A 42 -3.77 -14.24 -10.01
CA PHE A 42 -4.83 -14.95 -9.28
C PHE A 42 -6.01 -14.04 -8.94
N ILE A 43 -5.76 -12.80 -8.48
CA ILE A 43 -6.81 -11.80 -8.22
C ILE A 43 -7.57 -11.46 -9.50
N ILE A 44 -6.86 -11.25 -10.60
CA ILE A 44 -7.49 -10.94 -11.90
C ILE A 44 -8.34 -12.14 -12.36
N ALA A 45 -7.79 -13.35 -12.29
CA ALA A 45 -8.48 -14.56 -12.70
C ALA A 45 -9.76 -14.81 -11.90
N SER A 46 -9.71 -14.63 -10.58
CA SER A 46 -10.86 -14.78 -9.69
C SER A 46 -11.90 -13.67 -9.91
N ALA A 47 -11.47 -12.41 -10.03
CA ALA A 47 -12.37 -11.28 -10.27
C ALA A 47 -13.12 -11.37 -11.61
N LEU A 48 -12.48 -11.94 -12.63
CA LEU A 48 -13.08 -12.14 -13.96
C LEU A 48 -13.74 -13.52 -14.14
N ALA A 49 -13.76 -14.35 -13.08
CA ALA A 49 -14.28 -15.71 -13.09
C ALA A 49 -13.75 -16.57 -14.26
N LEU A 50 -12.43 -16.48 -14.51
CA LEU A 50 -11.78 -17.25 -15.59
C LEU A 50 -11.86 -18.76 -15.34
N SER A 51 -11.81 -19.54 -16.42
CA SER A 51 -11.71 -20.99 -16.30
C SER A 51 -10.41 -21.41 -15.60
N GLN A 52 -10.35 -22.62 -15.06
CA GLN A 52 -9.12 -23.13 -14.42
C GLN A 52 -7.94 -23.18 -15.40
N ALA A 53 -8.20 -23.53 -16.66
CA ALA A 53 -7.20 -23.57 -17.71
C ALA A 53 -6.66 -22.16 -18.04
N ASP A 54 -7.55 -21.17 -18.18
CA ASP A 54 -7.17 -19.79 -18.49
C ASP A 54 -6.43 -19.14 -17.31
N SER A 55 -6.87 -19.42 -16.09
CA SER A 55 -6.21 -18.97 -14.86
C SER A 55 -4.78 -19.48 -14.78
N ALA A 56 -4.57 -20.78 -15.06
CA ALA A 56 -3.24 -21.37 -15.08
C ALA A 56 -2.35 -20.75 -16.16
N SER A 57 -2.91 -20.52 -17.36
CA SER A 57 -2.20 -19.85 -18.47
C SER A 57 -1.79 -18.42 -18.12
N LEU A 58 -2.68 -17.66 -17.48
CA LEU A 58 -2.40 -16.30 -17.01
C LEU A 58 -1.29 -16.26 -15.96
N ILE A 59 -1.32 -17.19 -14.99
CA ILE A 59 -0.28 -17.30 -13.97
C ILE A 59 1.07 -17.64 -14.63
N GLN A 60 1.12 -18.67 -15.48
CA GLN A 60 2.36 -19.09 -16.16
C GLN A 60 2.97 -17.98 -17.03
N SER A 61 2.14 -17.31 -17.82
CA SER A 61 2.60 -16.19 -18.66
C SER A 61 3.09 -15.00 -17.83
N THR A 62 2.49 -14.75 -16.65
CA THR A 62 2.95 -13.71 -15.72
C THR A 62 4.34 -14.05 -15.15
N PHE A 63 4.58 -15.29 -14.72
CA PHE A 63 5.91 -15.72 -14.28
C PHE A 63 6.96 -15.59 -15.38
N LEU A 64 6.62 -15.99 -16.60
CA LEU A 64 7.52 -15.91 -17.74
C LEU A 64 7.87 -14.44 -18.07
N ALA A 65 6.86 -13.57 -18.15
CA ALA A 65 7.04 -12.15 -18.43
C ALA A 65 7.86 -11.45 -17.33
N ALA A 66 7.58 -11.74 -16.06
CA ALA A 66 8.33 -11.22 -14.91
C ALA A 66 9.81 -11.63 -14.96
N GLY A 67 10.10 -12.89 -15.28
CA GLY A 67 11.45 -13.41 -15.44
C GLY A 67 12.21 -12.73 -16.60
N ILE A 68 11.59 -12.65 -17.78
CA ILE A 68 12.18 -11.98 -18.95
C ILE A 68 12.44 -10.49 -18.65
N ALA A 69 11.46 -9.79 -18.07
CA ALA A 69 11.61 -8.38 -17.71
C ALA A 69 12.73 -8.15 -16.70
N THR A 70 12.85 -9.04 -15.70
CA THR A 70 13.94 -9.00 -14.71
C THR A 70 15.30 -9.16 -15.38
N ILE A 71 15.47 -10.13 -16.27
CA ILE A 71 16.72 -10.35 -17.01
C ILE A 71 17.06 -9.13 -17.88
N ILE A 72 16.09 -8.60 -18.63
CA ILE A 72 16.30 -7.41 -19.48
C ILE A 72 16.75 -6.21 -18.64
N GLN A 73 16.08 -5.98 -17.51
CA GLN A 73 16.37 -4.83 -16.65
C GLN A 73 17.73 -4.92 -15.95
N THR A 74 18.05 -6.12 -15.45
CA THR A 74 19.30 -6.35 -14.72
C THR A 74 20.51 -6.47 -15.64
N ALA A 75 20.36 -6.97 -16.86
CA ALA A 75 21.50 -7.14 -17.77
C ALA A 75 21.81 -5.91 -18.63
N TRP A 76 20.78 -5.26 -19.20
CA TRP A 76 21.00 -4.21 -20.21
C TRP A 76 20.56 -2.81 -19.81
N CYS A 77 19.50 -2.68 -19.02
CA CYS A 77 18.94 -1.37 -18.71
C CYS A 77 19.51 -0.80 -17.40
N MET A 78 18.81 -0.96 -16.27
CA MET A 78 19.22 -0.33 -15.02
C MET A 78 20.51 -0.91 -14.42
N ARG A 79 20.87 -2.16 -14.74
CA ARG A 79 22.07 -2.86 -14.20
C ARG A 79 22.16 -2.82 -12.67
N MET A 80 21.00 -2.79 -12.01
CA MET A 80 20.86 -2.82 -10.56
C MET A 80 20.09 -4.08 -10.16
N PRO A 81 20.32 -4.63 -8.95
CA PRO A 81 19.60 -5.80 -8.46
C PRO A 81 18.12 -5.47 -8.23
N VAL A 82 17.29 -5.77 -9.23
CA VAL A 82 15.84 -5.51 -9.24
C VAL A 82 15.13 -6.73 -9.80
N ALA A 83 14.10 -7.21 -9.09
CA ALA A 83 13.17 -8.23 -9.58
C ALA A 83 11.86 -7.55 -10.04
N GLN A 84 11.44 -7.80 -11.28
CA GLN A 84 10.29 -7.18 -11.92
C GLN A 84 9.04 -8.03 -11.79
N GLY A 85 8.01 -7.48 -11.13
CA GLY A 85 6.76 -8.18 -10.83
C GLY A 85 5.53 -7.50 -11.38
N PRO A 86 4.37 -8.19 -11.32
CA PRO A 86 3.11 -7.59 -11.70
C PRO A 86 2.75 -6.46 -10.71
N SER A 87 2.31 -5.33 -11.25
CA SER A 87 1.92 -4.17 -10.45
C SER A 87 0.52 -4.32 -9.89
N TYR A 88 0.35 -3.97 -8.62
CA TYR A 88 -0.94 -3.95 -7.94
C TYR A 88 -1.73 -2.65 -8.18
N ILE A 89 -1.06 -1.57 -8.61
CA ILE A 89 -1.68 -0.25 -8.80
C ILE A 89 -2.82 -0.28 -9.85
N PRO A 90 -2.64 -0.86 -11.05
CA PRO A 90 -3.66 -0.82 -12.10
C PRO A 90 -4.73 -1.92 -11.98
N LEU A 91 -4.81 -2.66 -10.87
CA LEU A 91 -5.74 -3.80 -10.72
C LEU A 91 -7.20 -3.44 -11.06
N GLY A 92 -7.70 -2.34 -10.48
CA GLY A 92 -9.07 -1.90 -10.74
C GLY A 92 -9.32 -1.51 -12.19
N ALA A 93 -8.34 -0.87 -12.84
CA ALA A 93 -8.42 -0.50 -14.24
C ALA A 93 -8.40 -1.73 -15.17
N ILE A 94 -7.54 -2.70 -14.88
CA ILE A 94 -7.47 -3.97 -15.61
C ILE A 94 -8.83 -4.69 -15.56
N ILE A 95 -9.40 -4.83 -14.37
CA ILE A 95 -10.70 -5.50 -14.19
C ILE A 95 -11.81 -4.73 -14.93
N ALA A 96 -11.83 -3.40 -14.81
CA ALA A 96 -12.84 -2.58 -15.49
C ALA A 96 -12.77 -2.70 -17.02
N VAL A 97 -11.57 -2.65 -17.60
CA VAL A 97 -11.36 -2.81 -19.05
C VAL A 97 -11.75 -4.20 -19.51
N ALA A 98 -11.38 -5.24 -18.75
CA ALA A 98 -11.75 -6.62 -19.08
C ALA A 98 -13.26 -6.84 -19.06
N LEU A 99 -13.97 -6.28 -18.08
CA LEU A 99 -15.43 -6.36 -18.00
C LEU A 99 -16.10 -5.57 -19.13
N ALA A 100 -15.59 -4.38 -19.46
CA ALA A 100 -16.09 -3.57 -20.58
C ALA A 100 -15.89 -4.27 -21.95
N GLY A 101 -14.82 -5.06 -22.09
CA GLY A 101 -14.52 -5.85 -23.28
C GLY A 101 -15.31 -7.16 -23.43
N GLY A 102 -16.34 -7.38 -22.61
CA GLY A 102 -17.22 -8.55 -22.70
C GLY A 102 -16.90 -9.71 -21.74
N ALA A 103 -16.04 -9.48 -20.74
CA ALA A 103 -15.57 -10.47 -19.76
C ALA A 103 -14.86 -11.70 -20.38
N GLY A 104 -14.22 -12.53 -19.56
CA GLY A 104 -13.49 -13.73 -20.03
C GLY A 104 -12.29 -13.44 -20.96
N LEU A 105 -12.01 -14.35 -21.90
CA LEU A 105 -10.88 -14.25 -22.84
C LEU A 105 -10.96 -13.03 -23.78
N SER A 106 -12.17 -12.64 -24.21
CA SER A 106 -12.39 -11.43 -25.02
C SER A 106 -12.06 -10.16 -24.24
N GLY A 107 -12.46 -10.11 -22.96
CA GLY A 107 -12.11 -9.02 -22.05
C GLY A 107 -10.60 -8.89 -21.84
N MET A 108 -9.91 -10.02 -21.64
CA MET A 108 -8.45 -10.03 -21.49
C MET A 108 -7.72 -9.56 -22.76
N GLY A 109 -8.27 -9.88 -23.95
CA GLY A 109 -7.76 -9.33 -25.21
C GLY A 109 -7.78 -7.80 -25.25
N ALA A 110 -8.84 -7.17 -24.75
CA ALA A 110 -8.94 -5.71 -24.66
C ALA A 110 -7.91 -5.13 -23.68
N VAL A 111 -7.66 -5.80 -22.55
CA VAL A 111 -6.61 -5.40 -21.58
C VAL A 111 -5.23 -5.43 -22.23
N TYR A 112 -4.86 -6.53 -22.88
CA TYR A 112 -3.56 -6.62 -23.55
C TYR A 112 -3.43 -5.60 -24.68
N GLY A 113 -4.50 -5.39 -25.45
CA GLY A 113 -4.55 -4.38 -26.50
C GLY A 113 -4.37 -2.95 -25.97
N ALA A 114 -4.93 -2.63 -24.81
CA ALA A 114 -4.77 -1.32 -24.17
C ALA A 114 -3.37 -1.11 -23.55
N LEU A 115 -2.74 -2.19 -23.07
CA LEU A 115 -1.41 -2.13 -22.45
C LEU A 115 -0.30 -1.80 -23.45
N ILE A 116 -0.36 -2.31 -24.68
CA ILE A 116 0.67 -2.12 -25.71
C ILE A 116 0.95 -0.62 -26.02
N PRO A 117 -0.05 0.20 -26.40
CA PRO A 117 0.20 1.61 -26.70
C PRO A 117 0.66 2.38 -25.45
N GLY A 118 0.14 2.04 -24.27
CA GLY A 118 0.59 2.61 -23.00
C GLY A 118 2.07 2.32 -22.71
N ALA A 119 2.51 1.07 -22.91
CA ALA A 119 3.89 0.67 -22.74
C ALA A 119 4.82 1.38 -23.74
N LEU A 120 4.43 1.47 -25.02
CA LEU A 120 5.20 2.19 -26.04
C LEU A 120 5.33 3.68 -25.71
N LEU A 121 4.26 4.32 -25.23
CA LEU A 121 4.28 5.71 -24.79
C LEU A 121 5.24 5.90 -23.63
N VAL A 122 5.20 5.04 -22.61
CA VAL A 122 6.09 5.13 -21.44
C VAL A 122 7.55 4.92 -21.84
N ILE A 123 7.83 3.96 -22.74
CA ILE A 123 9.18 3.73 -23.27
C ILE A 123 9.68 4.97 -24.02
N ALA A 124 8.84 5.57 -24.88
CA ALA A 124 9.19 6.78 -25.61
C ALA A 124 9.46 7.97 -24.67
N LEU A 125 8.59 8.18 -23.67
CA LEU A 125 8.77 9.24 -22.66
C LEU A 125 10.06 9.04 -21.84
N GLY A 126 10.38 7.79 -21.49
CA GLY A 126 11.63 7.43 -20.82
C GLY A 126 12.86 7.72 -21.69
N ALA A 127 12.82 7.33 -22.96
CA ALA A 127 13.91 7.55 -23.91
C ALA A 127 14.18 9.05 -24.20
N LEU A 128 13.14 9.88 -24.17
CA LEU A 128 13.26 11.34 -24.36
C LEU A 128 13.94 12.05 -23.17
N GLY A 129 14.13 11.38 -22.03
CA GLY A 129 14.79 11.95 -20.86
C GLY A 129 14.04 13.13 -20.21
N TRP A 130 12.92 13.58 -20.75
CA TRP A 130 12.11 14.66 -20.18
C TRP A 130 11.27 14.20 -18.99
N PHE A 131 10.92 12.91 -18.97
CA PHE A 131 10.04 12.29 -17.99
C PHE A 131 10.56 12.39 -16.56
N HIS A 132 11.86 12.21 -16.33
CA HIS A 132 12.43 12.32 -14.98
C HIS A 132 12.34 13.76 -14.42
N ARG A 133 12.42 14.78 -15.28
CA ARG A 133 12.27 16.20 -14.85
C ARG A 133 10.82 16.50 -14.51
N LEU A 134 9.90 16.02 -15.34
CA LEU A 134 8.47 16.18 -15.11
C LEU A 134 8.03 15.50 -13.80
N ILE A 135 8.47 14.26 -13.54
CA ILE A 135 8.12 13.56 -12.30
C ILE A 135 8.71 14.25 -11.07
N ARG A 136 9.97 14.70 -11.11
CA ARG A 136 10.56 15.42 -9.97
C ARG A 136 9.82 16.73 -9.66
N TRP A 137 9.23 17.35 -10.68
CA TRP A 137 8.41 18.55 -10.52
C TRP A 137 6.99 18.25 -10.02
N LEU A 138 6.36 17.18 -10.53
CA LEU A 138 4.97 16.84 -10.23
C LEU A 138 4.81 16.03 -8.93
N VAL A 139 5.81 15.20 -8.59
CA VAL A 139 5.76 14.24 -7.49
C VAL A 139 6.94 14.50 -6.55
N PRO A 140 6.78 15.41 -5.58
CA PRO A 140 7.71 15.54 -4.46
C PRO A 140 7.93 14.20 -3.75
N PRO A 141 9.09 13.95 -3.11
CA PRO A 141 9.37 12.69 -2.43
C PRO A 141 8.30 12.27 -1.41
N ILE A 142 7.69 13.24 -0.71
CA ILE A 142 6.61 13.01 0.24
C ILE A 142 5.32 12.50 -0.42
N VAL A 143 5.06 12.90 -1.67
CA VAL A 143 3.93 12.41 -2.48
C VAL A 143 4.22 10.99 -2.96
N GLY A 144 5.45 10.71 -3.40
CA GLY A 144 5.86 9.35 -3.78
C GLY A 144 5.75 8.37 -2.61
N GLY A 145 6.30 8.73 -1.45
CA GLY A 145 6.23 7.91 -0.24
C GLY A 145 4.81 7.69 0.27
N SER A 146 3.96 8.72 0.26
CA SER A 146 2.55 8.60 0.66
C SER A 146 1.74 7.73 -0.30
N ILE A 147 1.95 7.81 -1.62
CA ILE A 147 1.31 6.91 -2.60
C ILE A 147 1.71 5.45 -2.32
N ILE A 148 3.00 5.17 -2.12
CA ILE A 148 3.48 3.81 -1.83
C ILE A 148 2.84 3.28 -0.54
N LEU A 149 2.78 4.10 0.52
CA LEU A 149 2.13 3.74 1.78
C LEU A 149 0.64 3.43 1.57
N VAL A 150 -0.09 4.29 0.86
CA VAL A 150 -1.53 4.11 0.59
C VAL A 150 -1.79 2.85 -0.21
N VAL A 151 -0.96 2.57 -1.23
CA VAL A 151 -1.03 1.33 -2.02
C VAL A 151 -0.73 0.11 -1.14
N GLY A 152 0.32 0.15 -0.32
CA GLY A 152 0.63 -0.96 0.59
C GLY A 152 -0.52 -1.25 1.58
N LEU A 153 -1.12 -0.21 2.15
CA LEU A 153 -2.26 -0.34 3.06
C LEU A 153 -3.53 -0.83 2.36
N SER A 154 -3.79 -0.42 1.10
CA SER A 154 -4.97 -0.86 0.36
C SER A 154 -4.91 -2.34 -0.07
N LEU A 155 -3.71 -2.93 -0.09
CA LEU A 155 -3.48 -4.34 -0.42
C LEU A 155 -3.49 -5.27 0.80
N LEU A 156 -3.54 -4.74 2.03
CA LEU A 156 -3.65 -5.57 3.25
C LEU A 156 -4.84 -6.53 3.23
N PRO A 157 -6.06 -6.15 2.79
CA PRO A 157 -7.18 -7.10 2.73
C PRO A 157 -6.86 -8.31 1.85
N ILE A 158 -6.22 -8.07 0.70
CA ILE A 158 -5.81 -9.13 -0.23
C ILE A 158 -4.82 -10.08 0.44
N ALA A 159 -3.78 -9.56 1.10
CA ALA A 159 -2.78 -10.38 1.79
C ALA A 159 -3.38 -11.27 2.90
N LEU A 160 -4.47 -10.82 3.54
CA LEU A 160 -5.16 -11.58 4.60
C LEU A 160 -6.14 -12.62 4.05
N THR A 161 -6.74 -12.36 2.88
CA THR A 161 -7.68 -13.28 2.23
C THR A 161 -6.99 -14.29 1.30
N ALA A 162 -5.83 -13.95 0.74
CA ALA A 162 -5.09 -14.78 -0.20
C ALA A 162 -4.02 -15.60 0.54
N ASN A 163 -4.39 -16.79 1.03
CA ASN A 163 -3.56 -17.96 1.38
C ASN A 163 -2.25 -17.80 2.21
N VAL A 164 -1.76 -16.61 2.54
CA VAL A 164 -0.55 -16.39 3.34
C VAL A 164 -0.86 -16.45 4.82
N PHE A 165 -2.07 -16.02 5.22
CA PHE A 165 -2.58 -16.15 6.59
C PHE A 165 -4.01 -16.71 6.55
N ALA A 166 -4.22 -17.95 6.98
CA ALA A 166 -5.55 -18.55 7.05
C ALA A 166 -6.35 -17.96 8.22
N VAL A 167 -6.95 -16.78 8.03
CA VAL A 167 -7.81 -16.14 9.05
C VAL A 167 -9.17 -16.84 9.07
N HIS A 168 -9.33 -17.77 10.01
CA HIS A 168 -10.62 -18.36 10.35
C HIS A 168 -11.30 -17.49 11.41
N GLY A 169 -12.37 -16.76 11.07
CA GLY A 169 -13.13 -15.97 12.05
C GLY A 169 -14.24 -15.12 11.45
N ASN A 170 -15.47 -15.46 11.80
CA ASN A 170 -16.69 -14.75 11.42
C ASN A 170 -16.92 -13.58 12.40
N SER A 171 -16.30 -12.43 12.16
CA SER A 171 -16.54 -11.24 13.01
C SER A 171 -16.47 -9.94 12.22
N THR A 172 -17.66 -9.37 12.07
CA THR A 172 -18.07 -8.01 11.69
C THR A 172 -16.97 -6.95 11.55
N ILE A 173 -16.86 -6.46 10.32
CA ILE A 173 -16.25 -5.20 9.91
C ILE A 173 -16.89 -4.05 10.69
N ASN A 174 -16.12 -3.32 11.52
CA ASN A 174 -16.31 -1.92 12.00
C ASN A 174 -15.86 -1.71 13.45
N LEU A 175 -14.54 -1.61 13.67
CA LEU A 175 -13.96 -1.17 14.94
C LEU A 175 -13.18 0.14 14.72
N ASN A 176 -13.32 1.11 15.62
CA ASN A 176 -12.75 2.46 15.48
C ASN A 176 -11.22 2.48 15.44
N ILE A 177 -10.64 3.52 14.82
CA ILE A 177 -9.19 3.75 14.70
C ILE A 177 -8.51 3.78 16.09
N ALA A 178 -9.12 4.43 17.08
CA ALA A 178 -8.60 4.49 18.44
C ALA A 178 -8.62 3.13 19.16
N LEU A 179 -9.69 2.34 18.99
CA LEU A 179 -9.80 1.03 19.62
C LEU A 179 -8.85 0.04 18.96
N ALA A 180 -8.78 0.04 17.63
CA ALA A 180 -7.92 -0.86 16.88
C ALA A 180 -6.42 -0.58 17.07
N ALA A 181 -6.01 0.69 17.16
CA ALA A 181 -4.60 1.03 17.37
C ALA A 181 -4.12 0.76 18.81
N LEU A 182 -5.03 0.79 19.80
CA LEU A 182 -4.69 0.66 21.23
C LEU A 182 -5.11 -0.69 21.85
N SER A 183 -6.02 -1.44 21.23
CA SER A 183 -6.52 -2.72 21.74
C SER A 183 -7.13 -3.59 20.61
N ALA A 184 -6.41 -4.63 20.17
CA ALA A 184 -6.85 -5.49 19.07
C ALA A 184 -7.70 -6.68 19.56
N THR A 185 -8.85 -6.92 18.92
CA THR A 185 -9.65 -8.15 19.08
C THR A 185 -9.20 -9.20 18.05
N ALA A 186 -9.42 -10.49 18.33
CA ALA A 186 -9.13 -11.57 17.38
C ALA A 186 -9.75 -11.29 15.99
N GLY A 187 -8.97 -11.44 14.92
CA GLY A 187 -9.37 -11.11 13.55
C GLY A 187 -9.09 -9.66 13.10
N MET A 188 -8.69 -8.76 14.00
CA MET A 188 -8.48 -7.33 13.69
C MET A 188 -7.00 -6.89 13.65
N GLY A 189 -6.05 -7.83 13.74
CA GLY A 189 -4.61 -7.53 13.89
C GLY A 189 -4.03 -6.65 12.78
N ALA A 190 -4.47 -6.81 11.54
CA ALA A 190 -3.97 -6.02 10.41
C ALA A 190 -4.60 -4.63 10.33
N TYR A 191 -5.90 -4.51 10.62
CA TYR A 191 -6.56 -3.20 10.74
C TYR A 191 -5.93 -2.40 11.90
N ALA A 192 -5.70 -3.07 13.02
CA ALA A 192 -4.97 -2.55 14.16
C ALA A 192 -3.55 -2.10 13.79
N ALA A 193 -2.76 -2.95 13.12
CA ALA A 193 -1.41 -2.62 12.68
C ALA A 193 -1.37 -1.45 11.69
N SER A 194 -2.28 -1.42 10.71
CA SER A 194 -2.41 -0.31 9.76
C SER A 194 -2.70 1.01 10.47
N LYS A 195 -3.64 1.02 11.43
CA LYS A 195 -3.99 2.23 12.17
C LYS A 195 -2.95 2.62 13.23
N ALA A 196 -2.25 1.66 13.81
CA ALA A 196 -1.07 1.91 14.65
C ALA A 196 0.09 2.52 13.84
N GLY A 197 0.24 2.12 12.57
CA GLY A 197 1.19 2.75 11.63
C GLY A 197 0.95 4.24 11.45
N VAL A 198 -0.31 4.70 11.45
CA VAL A 198 -0.65 6.14 11.40
C VAL A 198 -0.14 6.88 12.63
N ILE A 199 -0.20 6.26 13.82
CA ILE A 199 0.33 6.87 15.06
C ILE A 199 1.85 7.04 14.96
N ARG A 200 2.58 6.00 14.53
CA ARG A 200 4.04 6.07 14.36
C ARG A 200 4.45 7.05 13.27
N LEU A 201 3.67 7.14 12.19
CA LEU A 201 3.89 8.13 11.14
C LEU A 201 3.67 9.56 11.64
N THR A 202 2.67 9.77 12.51
CA THR A 202 2.41 11.07 13.13
C THR A 202 3.59 11.51 14.00
N GLU A 203 4.17 10.60 14.78
CA GLU A 203 5.37 10.87 15.58
C GLU A 203 6.61 11.16 14.72
N ALA A 204 6.82 10.37 13.66
CA ALA A 204 7.94 10.58 12.75
C ALA A 204 7.86 11.94 12.06
N LEU A 205 6.68 12.28 11.50
CA LEU A 205 6.46 13.57 10.85
C LEU A 205 6.54 14.74 11.83
N ALA A 206 6.08 14.56 13.07
CA ALA A 206 6.23 15.57 14.12
C ALA A 206 7.70 15.86 14.44
N ALA A 207 8.56 14.84 14.45
CA ALA A 207 9.99 15.00 14.65
C ALA A 207 10.68 15.60 13.42
N GLU A 208 10.33 15.15 12.22
CA GLU A 208 10.90 15.63 10.95
C GLU A 208 10.58 17.10 10.68
N LEU A 209 9.41 17.58 11.09
CA LEU A 209 8.94 18.95 10.83
C LEU A 209 9.09 19.89 12.04
N ALA A 210 9.76 19.44 13.10
CA ALA A 210 9.96 20.23 14.32
C ALA A 210 10.77 21.52 14.03
N ASP A 211 11.80 21.43 13.20
CA ASP A 211 12.66 22.58 12.83
C ASP A 211 11.93 23.62 11.97
N ASP A 212 10.86 23.21 11.29
CA ASP A 212 9.98 24.09 10.49
C ASP A 212 8.86 24.71 11.34
N GLY A 213 8.78 24.40 12.64
CA GLY A 213 7.73 24.86 13.54
C GLY A 213 6.34 24.31 13.20
N ILE A 214 6.27 23.15 12.54
CA ILE A 214 5.02 22.51 12.13
C ILE A 214 4.65 21.42 13.13
N ASN A 215 3.45 21.52 13.70
CA ASN A 215 2.91 20.51 14.60
C ASN A 215 2.11 19.47 13.81
N VAL A 216 2.42 18.19 14.02
CA VAL A 216 1.74 17.07 13.36
C VAL A 216 1.02 16.23 14.40
N ASN A 217 -0.30 16.14 14.32
CA ASN A 217 -1.12 15.38 15.26
C ASN A 217 -2.19 14.56 14.53
N ALA A 218 -2.57 13.43 15.10
CA ALA A 218 -3.65 12.58 14.63
C ALA A 218 -4.87 12.70 15.53
N VAL A 219 -6.05 12.83 14.91
CA VAL A 219 -7.34 12.76 15.58
C VAL A 219 -7.94 11.38 15.33
N LEU A 220 -8.28 10.65 16.39
CA LEU A 220 -8.74 9.27 16.32
C LEU A 220 -10.20 9.20 16.79
N PRO A 221 -11.17 9.59 15.96
CA PRO A 221 -12.57 9.55 16.35
C PRO A 221 -13.09 8.12 16.47
N SER A 222 -14.07 7.93 17.36
CA SER A 222 -15.01 6.84 17.24
C SER A 222 -16.09 7.12 16.19
N ILE A 223 -17.10 6.25 16.06
CA ILE A 223 -18.16 6.37 15.07
C ILE A 223 -18.78 7.77 15.15
N ILE A 224 -18.74 8.49 14.03
CA ILE A 224 -19.26 9.85 13.94
C ILE A 224 -20.76 9.78 13.63
N ASP A 225 -21.57 10.55 14.35
CA ASP A 225 -23.00 10.66 14.10
C ASP A 225 -23.26 11.45 12.81
N THR A 226 -23.48 10.70 11.73
CA THR A 226 -23.81 11.22 10.41
C THR A 226 -25.06 10.52 9.86
N PRO A 227 -25.82 11.17 8.96
CA PRO A 227 -26.96 10.53 8.32
C PRO A 227 -26.62 9.23 7.59
N GLN A 228 -25.41 9.14 7.02
CA GLN A 228 -24.92 7.95 6.34
C GLN A 228 -24.67 6.80 7.33
N ASN A 229 -23.94 7.05 8.43
CA ASN A 229 -23.68 6.01 9.43
C ASN A 229 -24.95 5.48 10.08
N ARG A 230 -25.97 6.34 10.30
CA ARG A 230 -27.28 5.90 10.81
C ARG A 230 -28.05 5.02 9.82
N ARG A 231 -27.87 5.22 8.51
CA ARG A 231 -28.47 4.36 7.47
C ARG A 231 -27.76 3.02 7.37
N ASP A 232 -26.43 3.04 7.45
CA ASP A 232 -25.59 1.85 7.31
C ASP A 232 -25.57 1.00 8.59
N MET A 233 -25.96 1.57 9.73
CA MET A 233 -25.99 0.90 11.05
C MET A 233 -27.32 1.15 11.79
N PRO A 234 -28.45 0.64 11.28
CA PRO A 234 -29.78 0.94 11.83
C PRO A 234 -30.00 0.38 13.24
N ASP A 235 -29.33 -0.73 13.59
CA ASP A 235 -29.47 -1.41 14.88
C ASP A 235 -28.39 -1.00 15.91
N ALA A 236 -27.53 -0.04 15.57
CA ALA A 236 -26.41 0.37 16.43
C ALA A 236 -26.86 1.34 17.54
N ASP A 237 -26.28 1.18 18.74
CA ASP A 237 -26.48 2.13 19.83
C ASP A 237 -25.74 3.45 19.53
N THR A 238 -26.49 4.46 19.11
CA THR A 238 -25.92 5.77 18.72
C THR A 238 -25.55 6.66 19.90
N ARG A 239 -25.82 6.25 21.16
CA ARG A 239 -25.60 7.11 22.34
C ARG A 239 -24.14 7.50 22.55
N ASN A 240 -23.21 6.63 22.14
CA ASN A 240 -21.77 6.84 22.29
C ASN A 240 -21.09 7.36 21.00
N TRP A 241 -21.89 7.78 20.01
CA TRP A 241 -21.36 8.29 18.76
C TRP A 241 -20.90 9.74 18.90
N VAL A 242 -19.79 10.06 18.26
CA VAL A 242 -19.21 11.40 18.29
C VAL A 242 -20.01 12.31 17.38
N ARG A 243 -20.57 13.38 17.92
CA ARG A 243 -21.24 14.38 17.09
C ARG A 243 -20.20 15.12 16.26
N ALA A 244 -20.49 15.35 14.99
CA ALA A 244 -19.60 16.11 14.09
C ALA A 244 -19.16 17.48 14.66
N PRO A 245 -20.00 18.27 15.35
CA PRO A 245 -19.56 19.51 16.00
C PRO A 245 -18.53 19.33 17.12
N ASP A 246 -18.59 18.21 17.86
CA ASP A 246 -17.62 17.93 18.93
C ASP A 246 -16.26 17.57 18.33
N LEU A 247 -16.26 16.78 17.26
CA LEU A 247 -15.04 16.49 16.49
C LEU A 247 -14.43 17.77 15.89
N ALA A 248 -15.26 18.64 15.32
CA ALA A 248 -14.81 19.90 14.75
C ALA A 248 -14.13 20.80 15.79
N ARG A 249 -14.61 20.82 17.04
CA ARG A 249 -13.96 21.55 18.14
C ARG A 249 -12.55 21.04 18.45
N VAL A 250 -12.33 19.74 18.38
CA VAL A 250 -11.00 19.13 18.55
C VAL A 250 -10.06 19.53 17.42
N VAL A 251 -10.56 19.53 16.18
CA VAL A 251 -9.78 20.01 15.03
C VAL A 251 -9.44 21.50 15.19
N LEU A 252 -10.40 22.32 15.61
CA LEU A 252 -10.17 23.74 15.87
C LEU A 252 -9.16 24.00 16.98
N PHE A 253 -9.12 23.14 18.02
CA PHE A 253 -8.09 23.21 19.05
C PHE A 253 -6.69 23.02 18.46
N PHE A 254 -6.49 22.02 17.59
CA PHE A 254 -5.20 21.78 16.93
C PHE A 254 -4.78 22.86 15.94
N LEU A 255 -5.72 23.68 15.47
CA LEU A 255 -5.45 24.86 14.64
C LEU A 255 -5.23 26.12 15.47
N GLY A 256 -5.51 26.07 16.77
CA GLY A 256 -5.43 27.21 17.68
C GLY A 256 -4.04 27.40 18.28
N PRO A 257 -3.75 28.59 18.83
CA PRO A 257 -2.50 28.86 19.53
C PRO A 257 -2.31 27.99 20.78
N ASP A 258 -3.42 27.52 21.38
CA ASP A 258 -3.40 26.69 22.59
C ASP A 258 -2.78 25.30 22.37
N SER A 259 -2.67 24.84 21.12
CA SER A 259 -2.00 23.58 20.77
C SER A 259 -0.56 23.77 20.29
N ALA A 260 0.04 24.95 20.46
CA ALA A 260 1.39 25.24 19.96
C ALA A 260 2.47 24.29 20.51
N ALA A 261 2.29 23.77 21.73
CA ALA A 261 3.21 22.80 22.33
C ALA A 261 2.81 21.33 22.08
N VAL A 262 1.75 21.08 21.31
CA VAL A 262 1.21 19.73 21.08
C VAL A 262 1.58 19.26 19.68
N THR A 263 2.52 18.32 19.60
CA THR A 263 2.96 17.68 18.34
C THR A 263 3.28 16.20 18.59
N GLY A 264 3.12 15.36 17.58
CA GLY A 264 3.26 13.90 17.66
C GLY A 264 2.10 13.21 18.40
N ALA A 265 1.04 13.93 18.74
CA ALA A 265 -0.04 13.38 19.56
C ALA A 265 -1.04 12.59 18.72
N ALA A 266 -1.46 11.44 19.26
CA ALA A 266 -2.62 10.69 18.79
C ALA A 266 -3.75 10.88 19.81
N LEU A 267 -4.76 11.70 19.49
CA LEU A 267 -5.85 12.04 20.40
C LEU A 267 -7.13 11.25 20.09
N PRO A 268 -7.53 10.28 20.93
CA PRO A 268 -8.83 9.63 20.83
C PRO A 268 -9.97 10.63 21.07
N VAL A 269 -10.93 10.67 20.16
CA VAL A 269 -12.18 11.42 20.33
C VAL A 269 -13.29 10.40 20.45
N THR A 270 -13.71 10.14 21.68
CA THR A 270 -14.78 9.18 22.00
C THR A 270 -15.80 9.84 22.92
N GLN A 271 -17.05 9.39 22.88
CA GLN A 271 -18.02 9.77 23.91
C GLN A 271 -18.07 8.71 25.00
N GLY A 272 -17.86 9.12 26.25
CA GLY A 272 -18.15 8.30 27.41
C GLY A 272 -19.64 8.24 27.71
N PRO A 273 -20.10 7.32 28.57
CA PRO A 273 -21.49 7.28 29.01
C PRO A 273 -21.85 8.63 29.65
N ARG A 274 -22.77 9.35 29.03
CA ARG A 274 -23.37 10.55 29.62
C ARG A 274 -24.30 10.08 30.74
N ALA A 275 -24.07 10.56 31.96
CA ALA A 275 -25.01 10.45 33.07
C ALA A 275 -26.31 11.21 32.74
#